data_AF-A0A9W6B100-F1
#
_entry.id   AF-A0A9W6B100-F1
#
_cell.length_a   1.000
_cell.length_b   1.000
_cell.length_c   1.000
_cell.angle_alpha   90.00
_cell.angle_beta   90.00
_cell.angle_gamma   90.00
#
_symmetry.space_group_name_H-M   'P 1'
#
loop_
_entity.id
_entity.type
_entity.pdbx_description
1 polymer ?
#
loop_
_entity_poly.entity_id
_entity_poly.type
_entity_poly.pdbx_seq_one_letter_code
_entity_poly.pdbx_strand_id
1 'polypeptide(L)'
;MTNKTFFSPTSARQKFFGILKQVNENHSPVMINSSQSTGKEAVIMSKSDYDALQETMSLMMNGQLPEAIKREKKGGKVTPLPENKNGNIDWSKI
;
A
#
# COMPACT_ATOMS: atom_id res chain seq x y z
N MET A 1 0.84 -11.53 17.72
CA MET A 1 -0.09 -12.39 16.96
C MET A 1 -1.15 -11.48 16.35
N THR A 2 -1.23 -11.38 15.03
CA THR A 2 -2.22 -10.52 14.36
C THR A 2 -3.58 -11.21 14.41
N ASN A 3 -4.57 -10.61 15.09
CA ASN A 3 -5.93 -11.15 15.16
C ASN A 3 -6.58 -11.06 13.79
N LYS A 4 -6.56 -12.15 13.04
CA LYS A 4 -7.19 -12.24 11.72
C LYS A 4 -8.64 -12.67 11.91
N THR A 5 -9.59 -11.80 11.59
CA THR A 5 -11.02 -12.10 11.70
C THR A 5 -11.47 -12.90 10.48
N PHE A 6 -12.03 -14.09 10.72
CA PHE A 6 -12.56 -14.97 9.68
C PHE A 6 -14.09 -15.03 9.74
N PHE A 7 -14.74 -14.88 8.58
CA PHE A 7 -16.18 -15.07 8.42
C PHE A 7 -16.48 -16.17 7.42
N SER A 8 -17.58 -16.88 7.62
CA SER A 8 -18.18 -17.70 6.55
C SER A 8 -18.89 -16.81 5.53
N PRO A 9 -19.06 -17.24 4.27
CA PRO A 9 -19.81 -16.44 3.28
C PRO A 9 -21.19 -16.00 3.76
N THR A 10 -21.91 -16.91 4.44
CA THR A 10 -23.24 -16.61 5.00
C THR A 10 -23.19 -15.54 6.09
N SER A 11 -22.23 -15.64 7.01
CA SER A 11 -22.11 -14.66 8.10
C SER A 11 -21.56 -13.32 7.61
N ALA A 12 -20.67 -13.32 6.63
CA ALA A 12 -20.19 -12.12 5.96
C ALA A 12 -21.33 -11.38 5.26
N ARG A 13 -22.20 -12.10 4.54
CA ARG A 13 -23.40 -11.52 3.90
C ARG A 13 -24.32 -10.84 4.91
N GLN A 14 -24.59 -11.50 6.04
CA GLN A 14 -25.46 -10.95 7.10
C GLN A 14 -24.88 -9.70 7.76
N LYS A 15 -23.55 -9.59 7.83
CA LYS A 15 -22.83 -8.51 8.52
C LYS A 15 -22.14 -7.53 7.55
N PHE A 16 -22.51 -7.55 6.27
CA PHE A 16 -21.73 -6.91 5.21
C PHE A 16 -21.44 -5.42 5.47
N PHE A 17 -22.45 -4.62 5.83
CA PHE A 17 -22.25 -3.20 6.13
C PHE A 17 -21.38 -2.95 7.37
N GLY A 18 -21.46 -3.82 8.38
CA GLY A 18 -20.59 -3.76 9.55
C GLY A 18 -19.13 -4.07 9.19
N ILE A 19 -18.91 -5.05 8.32
CA ILE A 19 -17.58 -5.36 7.79
C ILE A 19 -17.03 -4.17 6.99
N LEU A 20 -17.84 -3.56 6.12
CA LEU A 20 -17.42 -2.37 5.36
C LEU A 20 -16.99 -1.23 6.28
N LYS A 21 -17.76 -0.96 7.35
CA LYS A 21 -17.37 0.04 8.35
C LYS A 21 -16.04 -0.33 9.03
N GLN A 22 -15.92 -1.57 9.51
CA GLN A 22 -14.72 -2.06 10.20
C GLN A 22 -13.47 -1.95 9.33
N VAL A 23 -13.52 -2.37 8.07
CA VAL A 23 -12.32 -2.36 7.20
C VAL A 23 -11.88 -0.95 6.85
N ASN A 24 -12.80 0.02 6.76
CA ASN A 24 -12.46 1.42 6.52
C ASN A 24 -11.95 2.13 7.78
N GLU A 25 -12.51 1.84 8.96
CA GLU A 25 -12.07 2.49 10.20
C GLU A 25 -10.74 1.93 10.72
N ASN A 26 -10.56 0.62 10.62
CA ASN A 26 -9.43 -0.07 11.25
C ASN A 26 -8.31 -0.43 10.27
N HIS A 27 -8.48 -0.14 8.97
CA HIS A 27 -7.53 -0.49 7.91
C HIS A 27 -7.05 -1.96 7.98
N SER A 28 -7.97 -2.84 8.37
CA SER A 28 -7.69 -4.23 8.69
C SER A 28 -8.54 -5.15 7.81
N PRO A 29 -7.94 -5.91 6.88
CA PRO A 29 -8.70 -6.76 5.97
C PRO A 29 -9.36 -7.92 6.71
N VAL A 30 -10.55 -8.28 6.24
CA VAL A 30 -11.35 -9.40 6.75
C VAL A 30 -11.32 -10.54 5.74
N MET A 31 -11.14 -11.77 6.23
CA MET A 31 -11.10 -12.96 5.37
C MET A 31 -12.43 -13.71 5.41
N ILE A 32 -12.95 -14.03 4.24
CA ILE A 32 -14.11 -14.89 4.04
C ILE A 32 -13.61 -16.26 3.63
N ASN A 33 -13.92 -17.28 4.42
CA ASN A 33 -13.57 -18.67 4.15
C ASN A 33 -14.80 -19.57 4.39
N SER A 34 -14.98 -20.61 3.57
CA SER A 34 -16.04 -21.59 3.75
C SER A 34 -15.42 -22.93 4.15
N SER A 35 -15.83 -23.48 5.30
CA SER A 35 -15.41 -24.84 5.69
C SER A 35 -16.03 -25.93 4.83
N GLN A 36 -17.14 -25.64 4.14
CA GLN A 36 -17.93 -26.63 3.40
C GLN A 36 -17.72 -26.59 1.87
N SER A 37 -17.01 -25.58 1.35
CA SER A 37 -16.85 -25.41 -0.10
C SER A 37 -15.53 -24.74 -0.43
N THR A 38 -14.64 -25.46 -1.11
CA THR A 38 -13.42 -24.91 -1.68
C THR A 38 -13.76 -23.90 -2.79
N GLY A 39 -12.97 -22.82 -2.91
CA GLY A 39 -13.14 -21.81 -3.97
C GLY A 39 -14.13 -20.68 -3.70
N LYS A 40 -14.69 -20.56 -2.48
CA LYS A 40 -15.53 -19.42 -2.07
C LYS A 40 -14.82 -18.50 -1.07
N GLU A 41 -13.51 -18.35 -1.26
CA GLU A 41 -12.65 -17.57 -0.39
C GLU A 41 -12.47 -16.17 -0.97
N ALA A 42 -12.51 -15.15 -0.11
CA ALA A 42 -12.35 -13.77 -0.52
C ALA A 42 -11.74 -12.93 0.61
N VAL A 43 -11.11 -11.83 0.24
CA VAL A 43 -10.66 -10.81 1.19
C VAL A 43 -11.48 -9.55 0.95
N ILE A 44 -12.04 -9.00 2.02
CA ILE A 44 -12.68 -7.67 2.01
C ILE A 44 -11.73 -6.69 2.69
N MET A 45 -11.47 -5.57 2.03
CA MET A 45 -10.67 -4.48 2.58
C MET A 45 -11.21 -3.13 2.13
N SER A 46 -10.73 -2.04 2.72
CA SER A 46 -11.10 -0.70 2.28
C SER A 46 -10.59 -0.43 0.86
N LYS A 47 -11.27 0.47 0.14
CA LYS A 47 -10.82 0.88 -1.19
C LYS A 47 -9.45 1.57 -1.12
N SER A 48 -9.22 2.41 -0.11
CA SER A 48 -7.94 3.10 0.06
C SER A 48 -6.78 2.13 0.26
N ASP A 49 -6.97 1.06 1.05
CA ASP A 49 -5.92 0.06 1.27
C ASP A 49 -5.66 -0.76 0.00
N TYR A 50 -6.71 -1.08 -0.76
CA TYR A 50 -6.56 -1.74 -2.05
C TYR A 50 -5.77 -0.87 -3.04
N ASP A 51 -6.12 0.41 -3.17
CA ASP A 51 -5.45 1.34 -4.08
C ASP A 51 -3.97 1.52 -3.68
N ALA A 52 -3.68 1.67 -2.37
CA ALA A 52 -2.32 1.79 -1.84
C ALA A 52 -1.47 0.52 -2.08
N LEU A 53 -2.07 -0.67 -1.96
CA LEU A 53 -1.40 -1.92 -2.29
C LEU A 53 -1.06 -2.00 -3.78
N GLN A 54 -1.98 -1.58 -4.65
CA GLN A 54 -1.75 -1.59 -6.09
C GLN A 54 -0.67 -0.58 -6.51
N GLU A 55 -0.65 0.60 -5.90
CA GLU A 55 0.42 1.57 -6.11
C GLU A 55 1.77 1.01 -5.65
N THR A 56 1.83 0.46 -4.43
CA THR A 56 3.05 -0.13 -3.88
C THR A 56 3.57 -1.27 -4.76
N MET A 57 2.69 -2.15 -5.23
CA MET A 57 3.04 -3.21 -6.16
C MET A 57 3.57 -2.64 -7.48
N SER A 58 2.93 -1.60 -8.01
CA SER A 58 3.37 -0.94 -9.25
C SER A 58 4.77 -0.34 -9.12
N LEU A 59 5.04 0.38 -8.02
CA LEU A 59 6.35 0.97 -7.71
C LEU A 59 7.42 -0.09 -7.44
N MET A 60 7.02 -1.25 -6.91
CA MET A 60 7.93 -2.38 -6.71
C MET A 60 8.30 -3.02 -8.05
N MET A 61 7.32 -3.27 -8.91
CA MET A 61 7.50 -3.94 -10.20
C MET A 61 8.26 -3.09 -11.21
N ASN A 62 8.06 -1.77 -11.20
CA ASN A 62 8.79 -0.86 -12.10
C ASN A 62 10.20 -0.49 -11.59
N GLY A 63 10.62 -1.03 -10.45
CA GLY A 63 11.95 -0.82 -9.88
C GLY A 63 12.17 0.54 -9.20
N GLN A 64 11.17 1.43 -9.21
CA GLN A 64 11.29 2.75 -8.59
C GLN A 64 11.39 2.67 -7.07
N LEU A 65 10.61 1.78 -6.43
CA LEU A 65 10.64 1.63 -4.98
C LEU A 65 11.99 1.07 -4.47
N PRO A 66 12.56 -0.02 -5.05
CA PRO A 66 13.92 -0.45 -4.71
C PRO A 66 14.98 0.64 -4.88
N GLU A 67 14.88 1.44 -5.93
CA GLU A 67 15.82 2.52 -6.22
C GLU A 67 15.69 3.68 -5.22
N ALA A 68 14.45 4.07 -4.88
CA ALA A 68 14.18 5.08 -3.86
C ALA A 68 14.75 4.66 -2.50
N ILE A 69 14.53 3.40 -2.08
CA ILE A 69 15.07 2.84 -0.84
C ILE A 69 16.62 2.81 -0.88
N LYS A 70 17.24 2.47 -2.02
CA LYS A 70 18.71 2.51 -2.16
C LYS A 70 19.26 3.93 -1.99
N ARG A 71 18.58 4.95 -2.52
CA ARG A 71 18.99 6.36 -2.38
C ARG A 71 18.86 6.84 -0.94
N GLU A 72 17.75 6.50 -0.29
CA GLU A 72 17.50 6.80 1.13
C GLU A 72 18.60 6.18 2.02
N LYS A 73 18.87 4.89 1.87
CA LYS A 73 19.93 4.18 2.61
C LYS A 73 21.34 4.71 2.35
N LYS A 74 21.61 5.26 1.17
CA LYS A 74 22.88 5.92 0.83
C LYS A 74 22.99 7.34 1.41
N GLY A 75 22.06 7.73 2.28
CA GLY A 75 22.04 9.03 2.95
C GLY A 75 21.59 10.15 2.04
N GLY A 76 20.71 9.85 1.07
CA GLY A 76 20.01 10.81 0.22
C GLY A 76 20.86 12.04 -0.10
N LYS A 77 21.98 11.86 -0.80
CA LYS A 77 22.78 13.00 -1.26
C LYS A 77 21.95 13.76 -2.28
N VAL A 78 21.18 14.74 -1.80
CA VAL A 78 20.66 15.81 -2.64
C VAL A 78 21.91 16.42 -3.24
N THR A 79 22.12 16.21 -4.53
CA THR A 79 23.17 16.93 -5.23
C THR A 79 22.65 18.36 -5.25
N PRO A 80 23.29 19.31 -4.56
CA PRO A 80 22.84 20.70 -4.60
C PRO A 80 22.77 21.11 -6.07
N LEU A 81 21.72 21.83 -6.45
CA LEU A 81 21.68 22.42 -7.78
C LEU A 81 22.97 23.26 -7.92
N PRO A 82 23.70 23.15 -9.04
CA PRO A 82 24.93 23.90 -9.21
C PRO A 82 24.60 25.39 -9.09
N GLU A 83 25.23 26.09 -8.17
CA GLU A 83 25.08 27.54 -7.99
C GLU A 83 26.27 28.27 -8.61
N ASN A 84 26.01 29.41 -9.23
CA ASN A 84 27.06 30.33 -9.66
C ASN A 84 27.60 31.13 -8.47
N LYS A 85 28.67 31.90 -8.68
CA LYS A 85 29.31 32.70 -7.61
C LYS A 85 28.40 33.75 -6.96
N ASN A 86 27.23 34.01 -7.56
CA ASN A 86 26.26 34.99 -7.09
C ASN A 86 25.10 34.33 -6.34
N GLY A 87 25.16 33.01 -6.08
CA GLY A 87 24.12 32.24 -5.39
C GLY A 87 22.89 31.93 -6.25
N ASN A 88 22.96 32.11 -7.57
CA ASN A 88 21.87 31.73 -8.49
C ASN A 88 22.14 30.35 -9.11
N ILE A 89 21.07 29.61 -9.42
CA ILE A 89 21.16 28.32 -10.13
C ILE A 89 21.88 28.51 -11.48
N ASP A 90 22.94 27.73 -11.68
CA ASP A 90 23.76 27.66 -12.87
C ASP A 90 23.18 26.64 -13.86
N TRP A 91 22.18 27.09 -14.63
CA TRP A 91 21.52 26.28 -15.66
C TRP A 91 22.45 25.75 -16.76
N SER A 92 23.69 26.25 -16.87
CA SER A 92 24.67 25.78 -17.87
C SER A 92 25.40 24.50 -17.49
N LYS A 93 25.27 24.05 -16.23
CA LYS A 93 25.94 22.86 -15.67
C LYS A 93 25.01 21.67 -15.45
N ILE A 94 23.76 21.80 -15.87
CA ILE A 94 22.73 20.75 -15.90
C ILE A 94 22.57 20.33 -17.35
#